data_AF-A0AA37B080-F1
#
_entry.id   AF-A0AA37B080-F1
#
_cell.length_a   1.000
_cell.length_b   1.000
_cell.length_c   1.000
_cell.angle_alpha   90.00
_cell.angle_beta   90.00
_cell.angle_gamma   90.00
#
_symmetry.space_group_name_H-M   'P 1'
#
loop_
_entity.id
_entity.type
_entity.pdbx_description
1 polymer ?
#
loop_
_entity_poly.entity_id
_entity_poly.type
_entity_poly.pdbx_seq_one_letter_code
_entity_poly.pdbx_strand_id
1 'polypeptide(L)'
;MSSDSIIDWFKLKAQFGHQDLLKHWLTDFIAGSDQELAQLQLAVSNQQCPDGLLLQLQGMAALVASPSLNRCVQQLKHSEQLAVDLENTLHCYQQLVSEITHYLHQH
;
A
#
# COMPACT_ATOMS: atom_id res chain seq x y z
N MET A 1 21.35 8.58 -6.87
CA MET A 1 19.92 8.65 -7.18
C MET A 1 19.25 7.56 -6.36
N SER A 2 18.96 7.86 -5.09
CA SER A 2 18.22 6.95 -4.23
C SER A 2 16.88 7.64 -3.98
N SER A 3 16.00 7.54 -4.96
CA SER A 3 14.59 7.80 -4.73
C SER A 3 14.16 6.69 -3.76
N ASP A 4 13.84 7.02 -2.51
CA ASP A 4 13.28 6.07 -1.54
C ASP A 4 11.93 5.59 -2.07
N SER A 5 11.97 4.58 -2.94
CA SER A 5 10.79 3.93 -3.50
C SER A 5 9.93 3.38 -2.37
N ILE A 6 8.62 3.50 -2.52
CA ILE A 6 7.67 3.02 -1.52
C ILE A 6 7.58 1.48 -1.53
N ILE A 7 8.10 0.84 -2.58
CA ILE A 7 8.08 -0.60 -2.84
C ILE A 7 9.51 -1.11 -2.92
N ASP A 8 9.82 -2.17 -2.19
CA ASP A 8 11.06 -2.92 -2.43
C ASP A 8 10.91 -3.75 -3.71
N TRP A 9 11.13 -3.10 -4.86
CA TRP A 9 11.02 -3.74 -6.17
C TRP A 9 11.98 -4.90 -6.36
N PHE A 10 13.13 -4.88 -5.69
CA PHE A 10 14.08 -5.99 -5.73
C PHE A 10 13.46 -7.23 -5.08
N LYS A 11 12.94 -7.08 -3.85
CA LYS A 11 12.26 -8.16 -3.14
C LYS A 11 11.00 -8.63 -3.87
N LEU A 12 10.20 -7.69 -4.38
CA LEU A 12 8.97 -8.01 -5.10
C LEU A 12 9.26 -8.81 -6.38
N LYS A 13 10.22 -8.37 -7.21
CA LYS A 13 10.61 -9.12 -8.41
C LYS A 13 11.19 -10.50 -8.09
N ALA A 14 11.98 -10.61 -7.02
CA ALA A 14 12.53 -11.89 -6.56
C ALA A 14 11.44 -12.87 -6.10
N GLN A 15 10.36 -12.37 -5.48
CA GLN A 15 9.24 -13.21 -5.01
C GLN A 15 8.47 -13.86 -6.17
N PHE A 16 8.28 -13.16 -7.29
CA PHE A 16 7.53 -13.68 -8.43
C PHE A 16 8.39 -14.48 -9.40
N GLY A 17 9.69 -14.17 -9.53
CA GLY A 17 10.63 -14.88 -10.41
C GLY A 17 10.39 -14.71 -11.92
N HIS A 18 9.21 -14.23 -12.33
CA HIS A 18 8.81 -13.98 -13.72
C HIS A 18 8.08 -12.65 -13.84
N GLN A 19 8.51 -11.81 -14.80
CA GLN A 19 7.98 -10.46 -14.98
C GLN A 19 6.51 -10.45 -15.41
N ASP A 20 6.07 -11.36 -16.28
CA ASP A 20 4.68 -11.39 -16.74
C ASP A 20 3.69 -11.77 -15.64
N LEU A 21 4.09 -12.70 -14.75
CA LEU A 21 3.29 -13.06 -13.58
C LEU A 21 3.18 -11.87 -12.62
N LEU A 22 4.29 -11.14 -12.39
CA LEU A 22 4.28 -9.93 -11.58
C LEU A 22 3.35 -8.88 -12.17
N LYS A 23 3.41 -8.62 -13.48
CA LYS A 23 2.52 -7.64 -14.14
C LYS A 23 1.05 -8.01 -14.03
N HIS A 24 0.71 -9.28 -14.30
CA HIS A 24 -0.66 -9.75 -14.19
C HIS A 24 -1.18 -9.55 -12.77
N TRP A 25 -0.40 -9.96 -11.78
CA TRP A 25 -0.76 -9.79 -10.38
C TRP A 25 -0.87 -8.31 -9.96
N LEU A 26 0.04 -7.45 -10.40
CA LEU A 26 -0.03 -6.01 -10.13
C LEU A 26 -1.25 -5.36 -10.80
N THR A 27 -1.68 -5.87 -11.96
CA THR A 27 -2.90 -5.41 -12.63
C THR A 27 -4.15 -5.76 -11.81
N ASP A 28 -4.22 -6.98 -11.29
CA ASP A 28 -5.30 -7.41 -10.39
C ASP A 28 -5.30 -6.60 -9.09
N PHE A 29 -4.11 -6.30 -8.54
CA PHE A 29 -3.95 -5.44 -7.37
C PHE A 29 -4.50 -4.03 -7.63
N ILE A 30 -4.15 -3.40 -8.76
CA ILE A 30 -4.65 -2.07 -9.12
C ILE A 30 -6.17 -2.08 -9.31
N ALA A 31 -6.72 -3.12 -9.94
CA ALA A 31 -8.17 -3.26 -10.12
C ALA A 31 -8.93 -3.34 -8.78
N GLY A 32 -8.31 -3.88 -7.74
CA GLY A 32 -8.86 -3.86 -6.37
C GLY A 32 -8.75 -2.49 -5.70
N SER A 33 -7.62 -1.78 -5.91
CA SER A 33 -7.15 -0.66 -5.09
C SER A 33 -8.12 0.50 -4.84
N ASP A 34 -9.08 0.74 -5.75
CA ASP A 34 -10.14 1.75 -5.57
C ASP A 34 -11.03 1.44 -4.36
N GLN A 35 -11.32 0.16 -4.11
CA GLN A 35 -12.12 -0.26 -2.97
C GLN A 35 -11.38 0.01 -1.66
N GLU A 36 -10.08 -0.29 -1.59
CA GLU A 36 -9.28 -0.02 -0.40
C GLU A 36 -9.05 1.47 -0.15
N LEU A 37 -8.86 2.25 -1.22
CA LEU A 37 -8.82 3.70 -1.11
C LEU A 37 -10.11 4.27 -0.52
N ALA A 38 -11.27 3.78 -0.97
CA ALA A 38 -12.56 4.20 -0.42
C ALA A 38 -12.70 3.83 1.07
N GLN A 39 -12.25 2.65 1.47
CA GLN A 39 -12.25 2.23 2.88
C GLN A 39 -11.32 3.09 3.75
N LEU A 40 -10.13 3.41 3.26
CA LEU A 40 -9.19 4.32 3.95
C LEU A 40 -9.75 5.73 4.06
N GLN A 41 -10.36 6.27 2.99
CA GLN A 41 -11.00 7.60 3.02
C GLN A 41 -12.16 7.64 4.01
N LEU A 42 -12.95 6.57 4.08
CA LEU A 42 -14.02 6.45 5.08
C LEU A 42 -13.46 6.40 6.50
N ALA A 43 -12.37 5.65 6.72
CA ALA A 43 -11.68 5.60 8.00
C ALA A 43 -11.15 6.97 8.44
N VAL A 44 -10.52 7.73 7.51
CA VAL A 44 -10.08 9.12 7.75
C VAL A 44 -11.27 10.00 8.11
N SER A 45 -12.34 9.96 7.33
CA SER A 45 -13.54 10.80 7.52
C SER A 45 -14.22 10.54 8.86
N ASN A 46 -14.26 9.27 9.28
CA ASN A 46 -14.86 8.85 10.54
C ASN A 46 -13.87 8.92 11.72
N GLN A 47 -12.60 9.22 11.47
CA GLN A 47 -11.50 9.18 12.45
C GLN A 47 -11.45 7.86 13.23
N GLN A 48 -11.69 6.75 12.53
CA GLN A 48 -11.77 5.41 13.09
C GLN A 48 -11.01 4.45 12.20
N CYS A 49 -10.19 3.58 12.80
CA CYS A 49 -9.51 2.52 12.08
C CYS A 49 -10.12 1.17 12.51
N PRO A 50 -10.98 0.55 11.69
CA PRO A 50 -11.48 -0.79 11.97
C PRO A 50 -10.33 -1.80 11.99
N ASP A 51 -10.34 -2.76 12.91
CA ASP A 51 -9.31 -3.82 12.99
C ASP A 51 -9.15 -4.58 11.67
N GLY A 52 -10.26 -4.80 10.95
CA GLY A 52 -10.26 -5.44 9.64
C GLY A 52 -9.46 -4.66 8.59
N LEU A 53 -9.57 -3.33 8.60
CA LEU A 53 -8.81 -2.46 7.70
C LEU A 53 -7.31 -2.53 8.02
N LEU A 54 -6.95 -2.52 9.30
CA LEU A 54 -5.56 -2.59 9.73
C LEU A 54 -4.89 -3.90 9.31
N LEU A 55 -5.59 -5.03 9.46
CA LEU A 55 -5.13 -6.35 9.00
C LEU A 55 -4.97 -6.40 7.48
N GLN A 56 -5.93 -5.82 6.75
CA GLN A 56 -5.88 -5.75 5.30
C GLN A 56 -4.67 -4.95 4.81
N LEU A 57 -4.44 -3.76 5.38
CA LEU A 57 -3.27 -2.93 5.05
C LEU A 57 -1.95 -3.61 5.39
N GLN A 58 -1.90 -4.36 6.51
CA GLN A 58 -0.73 -5.17 6.86
C GLN A 58 -0.45 -6.25 5.81
N GLY A 59 -1.50 -6.95 5.36
CA GLY A 59 -1.41 -7.95 4.31
C GLY A 59 -0.92 -7.35 3.00
N MET A 60 -1.46 -6.19 2.62
CA MET A 60 -1.05 -5.47 1.41
C MET A 60 0.40 -5.04 1.45
N ALA A 61 0.85 -4.44 2.57
CA ALA A 61 2.24 -4.04 2.75
C ALA A 61 3.21 -5.22 2.56
N ALA A 62 2.82 -6.42 3.02
CA ALA A 62 3.60 -7.63 2.82
C ALA A 62 3.59 -8.09 1.36
N LEU A 63 2.42 -8.12 0.72
CA LEU A 63 2.23 -8.62 -0.65
C LEU A 63 2.98 -7.79 -1.70
N VAL A 64 2.92 -6.46 -1.59
CA VAL A 64 3.62 -5.53 -2.50
C VAL A 64 5.02 -5.18 -2.04
N ALA A 65 5.52 -5.84 -0.98
CA ALA A 65 6.82 -5.56 -0.37
C ALA A 65 7.04 -4.06 -0.06
N SER A 66 6.05 -3.37 0.50
CA SER A 66 6.16 -1.94 0.84
C SER A 66 6.61 -1.73 2.29
N PRO A 67 7.88 -1.33 2.52
CA PRO A 67 8.36 -1.00 3.87
C PRO A 67 7.68 0.25 4.44
N SER A 68 7.34 1.22 3.59
CA SER A 68 6.68 2.47 3.99
C SER A 68 5.24 2.22 4.45
N LEU A 69 4.46 1.42 3.71
CA LEU A 69 3.10 1.07 4.14
C LEU A 69 3.15 0.24 5.43
N ASN A 70 4.11 -0.68 5.56
CA ASN A 70 4.29 -1.43 6.80
C ASN A 70 4.54 -0.48 7.98
N ARG A 71 5.42 0.52 7.82
CA ARG A 71 5.69 1.53 8.84
C ARG A 71 4.43 2.31 9.23
N CYS A 72 3.64 2.78 8.25
CA CYS A 72 2.38 3.48 8.52
C CYS A 72 1.40 2.59 9.30
N VAL A 73 1.29 1.31 8.95
CA VAL A 73 0.44 0.35 9.67
C VAL A 73 0.93 0.11 11.11
N GLN A 74 2.24 0.04 11.33
CA GLN A 74 2.78 -0.06 12.71
C GLN A 74 2.51 1.20 13.52
N GLN A 75 2.57 2.38 12.90
CA GLN A 75 2.22 3.65 13.56
C GLN A 75 0.73 3.68 13.92
N LEU A 76 -0.15 3.29 13.01
CA LEU A 76 -1.59 3.20 13.26
C LEU A 76 -1.94 2.29 14.46
N LYS A 77 -1.24 1.16 14.63
CA LYS A 77 -1.45 0.23 15.75
C LYS A 77 -1.22 0.85 17.13
N HIS A 78 -0.32 1.84 17.20
CA HIS A 78 0.10 2.48 18.45
C HIS A 78 -0.17 3.98 18.41
N SER A 79 -1.14 4.41 17.60
CA SER A 79 -1.36 5.82 17.31
C SER A 79 -1.91 6.58 18.52
N GLU A 80 -1.24 7.66 18.88
CA GLU A 80 -1.76 8.69 19.79
C GLU A 80 -2.57 9.77 19.02
N GLN A 81 -2.39 9.86 17.70
CA GLN A 81 -2.98 10.86 16.82
C GLN A 81 -3.62 10.18 15.59
N LEU A 82 -4.69 9.42 15.83
CA LEU A 82 -5.28 8.52 14.84
C LEU A 82 -5.65 9.21 13.52
N ALA A 83 -6.18 10.43 13.56
CA ALA A 83 -6.54 11.18 12.36
C ALA A 83 -5.31 11.47 11.46
N VAL A 84 -4.21 11.92 12.07
CA VAL A 84 -2.95 12.22 11.36
C VAL A 84 -2.34 10.94 10.79
N ASP A 85 -2.32 9.87 11.57
CA ASP A 85 -1.74 8.60 11.13
C ASP A 85 -2.59 7.93 10.04
N LEU A 86 -3.91 8.10 10.06
CA LEU A 86 -4.81 7.64 8.99
C LEU A 86 -4.59 8.45 7.70
N GLU A 87 -4.47 9.77 7.78
CA GLU A 87 -4.15 10.62 6.62
C GLU A 87 -2.80 10.26 6.00
N ASN A 88 -1.78 10.06 6.84
CA ASN A 88 -0.46 9.60 6.39
C ASN A 88 -0.53 8.23 5.71
N THR A 89 -1.33 7.31 6.27
CA THR A 89 -1.51 5.97 5.69
C THR A 89 -2.26 6.03 4.36
N LEU A 90 -3.29 6.86 4.25
CA LEU A 90 -4.00 7.10 3.00
C LEU A 90 -3.05 7.65 1.92
N HIS A 91 -2.24 8.66 2.27
CA HIS A 91 -1.27 9.23 1.35
C HIS A 91 -0.22 8.20 0.89
N CYS A 92 0.29 7.41 1.84
CA CYS A 92 1.22 6.32 1.57
C CYS A 92 0.61 5.28 0.60
N TYR A 93 -0.65 4.89 0.82
CA TYR A 93 -1.34 3.97 -0.07
C TYR A 93 -1.57 4.55 -1.47
N GLN A 94 -1.93 5.82 -1.59
CA GLN A 94 -2.06 6.51 -2.89
C GLN A 94 -0.75 6.53 -3.67
N GLN A 95 0.37 6.81 -3.00
CA GLN A 95 1.70 6.78 -3.63
C GLN A 95 2.04 5.38 -4.13
N LEU A 96 1.70 4.35 -3.36
CA LEU A 96 1.90 2.94 -3.73
C LEU A 96 1.13 2.57 -4.99
N VAL A 97 -0.16 2.92 -5.06
CA VAL A 97 -1.00 2.71 -6.27
C VAL A 97 -0.42 3.45 -7.47
N SER A 98 0.01 4.70 -7.29
CA SER A 98 0.65 5.48 -8.36
C SER A 98 1.95 4.85 -8.85
N GLU A 99 2.79 4.33 -7.95
CA GLU A 99 4.08 3.75 -8.31
C GLU A 99 3.90 2.41 -9.06
N ILE A 100 2.95 1.58 -8.64
CA ILE A 100 2.59 0.34 -9.35
C ILE A 100 2.02 0.66 -10.73
N THR A 101 1.11 1.63 -10.83
CA THR A 101 0.52 2.05 -12.11
C THR A 101 1.61 2.55 -13.06
N HIS A 102 2.56 3.34 -12.56
CA HIS A 102 3.69 3.81 -13.35
C HIS A 102 4.56 2.65 -13.85
N TYR A 103 4.85 1.67 -12.98
CA TYR A 103 5.59 0.47 -13.35
C TYR A 103 4.90 -0.31 -14.48
N LEU A 104 3.57 -0.49 -14.40
CA LEU A 104 2.78 -1.19 -15.42
C LEU A 104 2.75 -0.44 -16.77
N HIS A 105 2.82 0.89 -16.78
CA HIS A 105 2.90 1.66 -18.02
C HIS A 105 4.29 1.61 -18.69
N GLN A 106 5.35 1.40 -17.90
CA GLN A 106 6.73 1.34 -18.41
C GLN A 106 7.14 -0.04 -18.92
N HIS A 107 6.41 -1.08 -18.52
CA HIS A 107 6.79 -2.47 -18.77
C HIS A 107 5.69 -3.25 -19.45
#